data_AF-A0A3D0SHV6-F1
#
_entry.id   AF-A0A3D0SHV6-F1
#
_cell.length_a   1.000
_cell.length_b   1.000
_cell.length_c   1.000
_cell.angle_alpha   90.00
_cell.angle_beta   90.00
_cell.angle_gamma   90.00
#
_symmetry.space_group_name_H-M   'P 1'
#
loop_
_entity.id
_entity.type
_entity.pdbx_description
1 polymer ?
#
loop_
_entity_poly.entity_id
_entity_poly.type
_entity_poly.pdbx_seq_one_letter_code
_entity_poly.pdbx_strand_id
1 'polypeptide(L)' 'LAYFCRHPNEIISVDQLIDQVWQGRVVTDNAVSRLITKLRRAFADDARQPKFIATFPKKGYKFVAPVAKIDEYDAQSLMS' A
#
# COMPACT_ATOMS: atom_id res chain seq x y z
N LEU A 1 -2.91 1.04 -3.87
CA LEU A 1 -3.33 1.39 -2.50
C LEU A 1 -4.36 0.40 -1.97
N ALA A 2 -5.51 0.23 -2.61
CA ALA A 2 -6.56 -0.69 -2.15
C ALA A 2 -6.06 -2.12 -1.83
N TYR A 3 -5.16 -2.68 -2.64
CA TYR A 3 -4.55 -3.98 -2.37
C TYR A 3 -3.80 -4.01 -1.03
N PHE A 4 -2.95 -3.03 -0.73
CA PHE A 4 -2.30 -2.91 0.58
C PHE A 4 -3.30 -2.83 1.74
N CYS A 5 -4.38 -2.06 1.59
CA CYS A 5 -5.39 -1.91 2.64
C CYS A 5 -6.18 -3.21 2.89
N ARG A 6 -6.32 -4.06 1.89
CA ARG A 6 -6.97 -5.39 2.02
C ARG A 6 -6.07 -6.44 2.66
N HIS A 7 -4.76 -6.20 2.65
CA HIS A 7 -3.72 -7.07 3.22
C HIS A 7 -2.97 -6.34 4.35
N PRO A 8 -3.67 -5.91 5.42
CA PRO A 8 -3.04 -5.18 6.50
C PRO A 8 -2.00 -6.08 7.17
N ASN A 9 -0.87 -5.49 7.55
CA ASN A 9 0.22 -6.18 8.23
C ASN A 9 0.96 -7.29 7.46
N GLU A 10 0.65 -7.50 6.18
CA GLU A 10 1.33 -8.48 5.33
C GLU A 10 2.50 -7.87 4.54
N ILE A 11 3.56 -8.66 4.33
CA ILE A 11 4.61 -8.31 3.37
C ILE A 11 4.15 -8.78 2.00
N ILE A 12 3.98 -7.84 1.09
CA ILE A 12 3.56 -8.08 -0.29
C ILE A 12 4.78 -8.01 -1.20
N SER A 13 5.05 -9.07 -1.94
CA SER A 13 6.16 -9.13 -2.88
C SER A 13 5.95 -8.24 -4.11
N VAL A 14 7.03 -7.96 -4.82
CA VAL A 14 6.96 -7.23 -6.10
C VAL A 14 6.11 -8.00 -7.10
N ASP A 15 6.30 -9.32 -7.20
CA ASP A 15 5.53 -10.18 -8.10
C ASP A 15 4.05 -10.19 -7.75
N GLN A 16 3.69 -10.26 -6.46
CA GLN A 16 2.29 -10.17 -6.02
C GLN A 16 1.67 -8.81 -6.38
N LEU A 17 2.42 -7.72 -6.22
CA LEU A 17 1.94 -6.40 -6.62
C LEU A 17 1.74 -6.31 -8.14
N ILE A 18 2.67 -6.86 -8.93
CA ILE A 18 2.55 -6.92 -10.40
C ILE A 18 1.30 -7.70 -10.79
N ASP A 19 1.15 -8.91 -10.28
CA ASP A 19 0.04 -9.80 -10.61
C ASP A 19 -1.32 -9.18 -10.25
N GLN A 20 -1.45 -8.67 -9.03
CA GLN A 20 -2.74 -8.25 -8.48
C GLN A 20 -3.16 -6.82 -8.87
N VAL A 21 -2.20 -5.91 -9.07
CA VAL A 21 -2.49 -4.52 -9.43
C VAL A 21 -2.55 -4.33 -10.95
N TRP A 22 -1.73 -5.07 -11.71
CA TRP A 22 -1.64 -4.93 -13.16
C TRP A 22 -2.34 -6.04 -13.94
N GLN A 23 -2.89 -7.07 -13.27
CA GLN A 23 -3.84 -8.05 -13.83
C GLN A 23 -3.39 -8.64 -15.18
N GLY A 24 -2.15 -9.11 -15.24
CA GLY A 24 -1.58 -9.74 -16.44
C GLY A 24 -0.96 -8.78 -17.47
N ARG A 25 -0.91 -7.46 -17.21
CA ARG A 25 -0.08 -6.56 -18.03
C ARG A 25 1.40 -6.80 -17.72
N VAL A 26 2.21 -6.96 -18.77
CA VAL A 26 3.67 -7.05 -18.63
C VAL A 26 4.20 -5.71 -18.14
N VAL A 27 4.56 -5.65 -16.86
CA VAL A 27 5.20 -4.51 -16.22
C VAL A 27 6.46 -4.96 -15.50
N THR A 28 7.38 -4.01 -15.28
CA THR A 28 8.66 -4.27 -14.61
C THR A 28 8.60 -3.86 -13.14
N ASP A 29 9.58 -4.31 -12.36
CA ASP A 29 9.84 -3.88 -10.98
C ASP A 29 9.91 -2.34 -10.84
N ASN A 30 10.31 -1.66 -11.93
CA ASN A 30 10.37 -0.21 -11.97
C ASN A 30 8.96 0.43 -11.88
N ALA A 31 7.92 -0.24 -12.40
CA ALA A 31 6.53 0.20 -12.25
C ALA A 31 6.08 0.12 -10.79
N VAL A 32 6.42 -0.95 -10.08
CA VAL A 32 6.18 -1.08 -8.63
C VAL A 32 6.94 0.00 -7.87
N SER A 33 8.21 0.23 -8.19
CA SER A 33 9.04 1.26 -7.54
C SER A 33 8.46 2.67 -7.72
N ARG A 34 7.93 2.98 -8.92
CA ARG A 34 7.21 4.23 -9.20
C ARG A 34 5.90 4.33 -8.43
N LEU A 35 5.12 3.25 -8.32
CA LEU A 35 3.91 3.21 -7.50
C LEU A 35 4.24 3.52 -6.03
N ILE A 36 5.24 2.86 -5.45
CA ILE A 36 5.66 3.10 -4.06
C ILE A 36 6.12 4.54 -3.87
N THR A 37 6.89 5.09 -4.81
CA THR A 37 7.32 6.50 -4.77
C THR A 37 6.13 7.46 -4.78
N LYS A 38 5.11 7.21 -5.62
CA LYS A 38 3.90 8.02 -5.67
C LYS A 38 3.11 7.93 -4.38
N LEU A 39 2.95 6.74 -3.81
CA LEU A 39 2.26 6.55 -2.53
C LEU A 39 2.98 7.27 -1.39
N ARG A 40 4.31 7.14 -1.30
CA ARG A 40 5.10 7.86 -0.29
C ARG A 40 4.94 9.37 -0.39
N ARG A 41 4.95 9.94 -1.60
CA ARG A 41 4.68 11.37 -1.81
C ARG A 41 3.28 11.76 -1.37
N ALA A 42 2.27 10.98 -1.73
CA ALA A 42 0.88 11.24 -1.34
C ALA A 42 0.67 11.22 0.18
N PHE A 43 1.43 10.40 0.90
CA PHE A 43 1.37 10.29 2.37
C PHE A 43 2.41 11.12 3.13
N ALA A 44 3.26 11.88 2.41
CA ALA A 44 4.45 12.51 3.00
C ALA A 44 5.30 11.53 3.85
N ASP A 45 5.44 10.30 3.36
CA ASP A 45 6.11 9.18 4.04
C ASP A 45 7.61 9.14 3.71
N ASP A 46 8.46 9.05 4.74
CA ASP A 46 9.90 8.88 4.59
C ASP A 46 10.26 7.40 4.52
N ALA A 47 10.98 6.99 3.47
CA ALA A 47 11.45 5.61 3.34
C ALA A 47 12.45 5.17 4.45
N ARG A 48 13.16 6.12 5.06
CA ARG A 48 14.10 5.86 6.17
C ARG A 48 13.41 5.72 7.52
N GLN A 49 12.25 6.34 7.67
CA GLN A 49 11.40 6.26 8.87
C GLN A 49 9.94 6.06 8.45
N PRO A 50 9.59 4.87 7.92
CA PRO A 50 8.30 4.65 7.29
C PRO A 50 7.17 4.65 8.32
N LYS A 51 6.22 5.55 8.12
CA LYS A 51 4.95 5.60 8.86
C LYS A 51 3.84 4.85 8.13
N PHE A 52 3.93 4.76 6.80
CA PHE A 52 2.93 4.10 5.95
C PHE A 52 3.48 2.87 5.24
N ILE A 53 4.60 2.99 4.51
CA ILE A 53 5.11 1.91 3.66
C ILE A 53 6.54 1.53 4.03
N ALA A 54 6.69 0.40 4.72
CA ALA A 54 7.98 -0.19 5.04
C ALA A 54 8.51 -1.05 3.88
N THR A 55 9.81 -0.90 3.56
CA THR A 55 10.51 -1.73 2.57
C THR A 55 11.21 -2.89 3.29
N PHE A 56 11.01 -4.11 2.80
CA PHE A 56 11.73 -5.30 3.24
C PHE A 56 12.60 -5.81 2.07
N PRO A 57 13.94 -5.59 2.12
CA PRO A 57 14.84 -5.97 1.04
C PRO A 57 14.65 -7.43 0.60
N LYS A 58 14.56 -7.67 -0.70
CA LYS A 58 14.32 -8.98 -1.33
C LYS A 58 12.99 -9.67 -0.98
N LYS A 59 12.14 -9.06 -0.14
CA LYS A 59 10.83 -9.60 0.25
C LYS A 59 9.67 -8.78 -0.32
N GLY A 60 9.79 -7.46 -0.34
CA GLY A 60 8.76 -6.57 -0.89
C GLY A 60 8.42 -5.42 0.05
N TYR A 61 7.14 -5.10 0.17
CA TYR A 61 6.64 -3.93 0.89
C TYR A 61 5.52 -4.31 1.85
N LYS A 62 5.43 -3.60 2.97
CA LYS A 62 4.35 -3.76 3.95
C LYS A 62 3.70 -2.42 4.23
N PHE A 63 2.38 -2.41 4.26
CA PHE A 63 1.62 -1.28 4.77
C PHE A 63 1.56 -1.39 6.30
N VAL A 64 2.22 -0.46 6.99
CA VAL A 64 2.42 -0.50 8.45
C VAL A 64 1.49 0.44 9.20
N ALA A 65 0.83 1.36 8.50
CA ALA A 65 -0.18 2.21 9.12
C ALA A 65 -1.43 1.39 9.48
N PRO A 66 -2.10 1.68 10.61
CA PRO A 66 -3.36 1.05 10.96
C PRO A 66 -4.39 1.23 9.83
N VAL A 67 -5.10 0.16 9.49
CA VAL A 67 -6.19 0.18 8.52
C VAL A 67 -7.46 -0.22 9.26
N ALA A 68 -8.42 0.69 9.30
CA ALA A 68 -9.77 0.42 9.77
C ALA A 68 -10.72 0.40 8.57
N LYS A 69 -11.69 -0.52 8.60
CA LYS A 69 -12.87 -0.39 7.74
C LYS A 69 -13.74 0.68 8.36
N ILE A 70 -14.17 1.64 7.54
CA ILE A 70 -15.20 2.59 7.93
C ILE A 70 -16.50 1.90 7.52
N ASP A 71 -17.24 1.39 8.50
CA ASP A 71 -18.60 0.93 8.25
C ASP A 71 -19.48 2.17 8.02
N GLU A 72 -20.41 2.12 7.07
CA GLU A 72 -21.20 3.30 6.62
C GLU A 72 -21.96 4.01 7.76
N TYR A 73 -22.17 3.33 8.89
CA TYR A 73 -22.79 3.88 10.10
C TYR A 73 -21.94 4.96 10.81
N ASP A 74 -20.61 4.87 10.78
CA ASP A 74 -19.74 5.85 11.43
C ASP A 74 -19.67 7.19 10.67
N ALA A 75 -19.84 7.15 9.35
CA ALA A 75 -19.84 8.35 8.50
C ALA A 75 -21.07 9.24 8.76
N GLN A 76 -22.22 8.64 9.08
CA GLN A 76 -23.44 9.38 9.44
C GLN A 76 -23.40 9.94 10.86
N SER A 77 -22.71 9.28 11.80
CA SER A 77 -22.60 9.76 13.19
C SER A 77 -21.54 10.85 13.38
N LEU A 78 -20.59 11.02 12.46
CA LEU A 78 -19.58 12.09 12.47
C LEU A 78 -20.03 13.36 11.70
N MET A 79 -21.14 13.29 10.98
CA MET A 79 -21.76 14.42 10.27
C MET A 79 -23.04 14.94 10.96
N SER A 80 -23.33 14.50 12.19
CA SER A 80 -24.31 15.08 13.12
C SER A 80 -23.60 15.61 14.35
#